data_AF-A0A150N7X5-F1
#
_entry.id   AF-A0A150N7X5-F1
#
_cell.length_a   1.000
_cell.length_b   1.000
_cell.length_c   1.000
_cell.angle_alpha   90.00
_cell.angle_beta   90.00
_cell.angle_gamma   90.00
#
_symmetry.space_group_name_H-M   'P 1'
#
loop_
_entity.id
_entity.type
_entity.pdbx_description
1 polymer ?
#
loop_
_entity_poly.entity_id
_entity_poly.type
_entity_poly.pdbx_seq_one_letter_code
_entity_poly.pdbx_strand_id
1 'polypeptide(L)'
;MMPTLQEGNLLIVNKLSYQIGDIHRFDVVVFHANEKEDYVKRVIGLPGDQIEYKNDVLYINGKKTNEPYLQPYKQKLIGGKLTGDFTLEELTGKKRVPEGYIFVLGDNRLSSWDSRHFGFVKISQVVGKVDLRYWPVQQFSVRF
;
A
#
# COMPACT_ATOMS: atom_id res chain seq x y z
N MET A 1 -1.07 9.81 -1.65
CA MET A 1 0.17 9.00 -1.77
C MET A 1 1.31 9.86 -2.34
N MET A 2 1.51 11.11 -1.90
CA MET A 2 2.45 12.02 -2.60
C MET A 2 3.91 11.58 -2.45
N PRO A 3 4.79 11.66 -3.47
CA PRO A 3 4.53 12.08 -4.84
C PRO A 3 3.91 11.03 -5.78
N THR A 4 3.83 9.75 -5.40
CA THR A 4 3.25 8.69 -6.25
C THR A 4 1.86 9.06 -6.76
N LEU A 5 0.96 9.54 -5.88
CA LEU A 5 -0.32 10.17 -6.25
C LEU A 5 -0.52 11.46 -5.46
N GLN A 6 -0.89 12.51 -6.18
CA GLN A 6 -1.12 13.86 -5.69
C GLN A 6 -2.60 14.23 -5.83
N GLU A 7 -3.03 15.20 -5.04
CA GLU A 7 -4.37 15.78 -5.18
C GLU A 7 -4.57 16.30 -6.62
N GLY A 8 -5.75 16.04 -7.18
CA GLY A 8 -6.07 16.37 -8.58
C GLY A 8 -5.52 15.41 -9.64
N ASN A 9 -4.78 14.34 -9.27
CA ASN A 9 -4.47 13.27 -10.23
C ASN A 9 -5.75 12.56 -10.67
N LEU A 10 -5.90 12.33 -11.99
CA LEU A 10 -6.97 11.51 -12.55
C LEU A 10 -6.44 10.10 -12.86
N LEU A 11 -7.20 9.10 -12.42
CA LEU A 11 -6.81 7.69 -12.41
C LEU A 11 -7.80 6.86 -13.22
N ILE A 12 -7.30 5.87 -13.95
CA ILE A 12 -8.15 4.80 -14.47
C ILE A 12 -8.11 3.67 -13.44
N VAL A 13 -9.30 3.34 -12.95
CA VAL A 13 -9.52 2.30 -11.96
C VAL A 13 -10.26 1.15 -12.63
N ASN A 14 -9.67 -0.03 -12.58
CA ASN A 14 -10.32 -1.25 -13.00
C ASN A 14 -11.23 -1.73 -11.86
N LYS A 15 -12.52 -1.97 -12.15
CA LYS A 15 -13.57 -2.25 -11.15
C LYS A 15 -14.13 -3.68 -11.24
N LEU A 16 -13.32 -4.65 -11.64
CA LEU A 16 -13.73 -6.05 -11.63
C LEU A 16 -14.03 -6.51 -10.18
N SER A 17 -14.90 -7.50 -10.01
CA SER A 17 -15.11 -8.10 -8.68
C SER A 17 -13.82 -8.79 -8.25
N TYR A 18 -13.10 -8.21 -7.28
CA TYR A 18 -11.81 -8.72 -6.85
C TYR A 18 -11.97 -9.93 -5.93
N GLN A 19 -11.33 -11.04 -6.30
CA GLN A 19 -11.06 -12.14 -5.40
C GLN A 19 -9.61 -12.09 -4.92
N ILE A 20 -9.26 -12.92 -3.93
CA ILE A 20 -7.90 -13.01 -3.37
C ILE A 20 -6.83 -13.19 -4.47
N GLY A 21 -7.13 -13.92 -5.55
CA GLY A 21 -6.21 -14.17 -6.66
C GLY A 21 -5.97 -12.97 -7.58
N ASP A 22 -6.84 -11.96 -7.57
CA ASP A 22 -6.77 -10.82 -8.50
C ASP A 22 -5.93 -9.66 -7.95
N ILE A 23 -5.75 -9.61 -6.63
CA ILE A 23 -4.96 -8.58 -5.94
C ILE A 23 -3.54 -9.09 -5.73
N HIS A 24 -2.58 -8.36 -6.29
CA HIS A 24 -1.17 -8.71 -6.19
C HIS A 24 -0.45 -7.78 -5.21
N ARG A 25 0.67 -8.27 -4.66
CA ARG A 25 1.56 -7.41 -3.88
C ARG A 25 2.02 -6.23 -4.73
N PHE A 26 2.08 -5.07 -4.09
CA PHE A 26 2.45 -3.77 -4.65
C PHE A 26 1.42 -3.15 -5.61
N ASP A 27 0.27 -3.78 -5.80
CA ASP A 27 -0.84 -3.12 -6.47
C ASP A 27 -1.28 -1.88 -5.69
N VAL A 28 -1.62 -0.82 -6.41
CA VAL A 28 -2.27 0.36 -5.83
C VAL A 28 -3.77 0.14 -5.94
N VAL A 29 -4.46 0.14 -4.81
CA VAL A 29 -5.89 -0.15 -4.74
C VAL A 29 -6.66 1.02 -4.16
N VAL A 30 -7.89 1.18 -4.65
CA VAL A 30 -8.91 2.06 -4.07
C VAL A 30 -9.86 1.19 -3.27
N PHE A 31 -10.15 1.57 -2.03
CA PHE A 31 -11.10 0.85 -1.17
C PHE A 31 -11.92 1.81 -0.31
N HIS A 32 -13.14 1.39 0.03
CA HIS A 32 -14.01 2.11 0.95
C HIS A 32 -13.46 2.00 2.38
N ALA A 33 -12.91 3.10 2.91
CA ALA A 33 -12.46 3.17 4.30
C ALA A 33 -13.64 3.27 5.28
N ASN A 34 -14.69 3.96 4.85
CA ASN A 34 -16.00 4.06 5.49
C ASN A 34 -17.07 4.37 4.42
N GLU A 35 -18.32 4.62 4.81
CA GLU A 35 -19.43 4.89 3.87
C GLU A 35 -19.26 6.15 3.02
N LYS A 36 -18.33 7.05 3.39
CA LYS A 36 -18.17 8.37 2.76
C LYS A 36 -16.80 8.58 2.11
N GLU A 37 -15.81 7.76 2.45
CA GLU A 37 -14.42 7.99 2.08
C GLU A 37 -13.78 6.79 1.40
N ASP A 38 -13.17 7.06 0.25
CA ASP A 38 -12.34 6.13 -0.49
C ASP A 38 -10.86 6.44 -0.27
N TYR A 39 -10.09 5.42 0.11
CA TYR A 39 -8.64 5.56 0.29
C TYR A 39 -7.90 4.86 -0.84
N VAL A 40 -6.78 5.46 -1.24
CA VAL A 40 -5.85 4.87 -2.21
C VAL A 40 -4.54 4.53 -1.51
N LYS A 41 -4.20 3.24 -1.46
CA LYS A 41 -3.00 2.72 -0.79
C LYS A 41 -2.38 1.60 -1.62
N ARG A 42 -1.13 1.27 -1.31
CA ARG A 42 -0.41 0.15 -1.93
C ARG A 42 -0.54 -1.11 -1.09
N VAL A 43 -0.86 -2.23 -1.72
CA VAL A 43 -0.90 -3.55 -1.09
C VAL A 43 0.52 -3.99 -0.77
N ILE A 44 0.80 -4.33 0.48
CA ILE A 44 2.10 -4.82 0.93
C ILE A 44 2.01 -6.30 1.31
N GLY A 45 0.95 -6.71 2.00
CA GLY A 45 0.72 -8.11 2.37
C GLY A 45 -0.61 -8.65 1.86
N LEU A 46 -0.57 -9.89 1.39
CA LEU A 46 -1.72 -10.70 1.00
C LEU A 46 -2.04 -11.73 2.10
N PRO A 47 -3.22 -12.39 2.06
CA PRO A 47 -3.54 -13.48 2.98
C PRO A 47 -2.38 -14.47 3.18
N GLY A 48 -2.10 -14.79 4.45
CA GLY A 48 -1.01 -15.67 4.85
C GLY A 48 0.35 -15.01 5.02
N ASP A 49 0.55 -13.76 4.58
CA ASP A 49 1.85 -13.10 4.67
C ASP A 49 2.23 -12.70 6.09
N GLN A 50 3.49 -12.95 6.45
CA GLN A 50 4.17 -12.28 7.56
C GLN A 50 4.87 -11.03 7.04
N ILE A 51 4.78 -9.92 7.77
CA ILE A 51 5.37 -8.64 7.38
C ILE A 51 6.23 -8.13 8.53
N GLU A 52 7.45 -7.71 8.19
CA GLU A 52 8.36 -7.05 9.11
C GLU A 52 9.05 -5.89 8.38
N TYR A 53 9.17 -4.77 9.06
CA TYR A 53 10.13 -3.73 8.73
C TYR A 53 11.24 -3.71 9.76
N LYS A 54 12.47 -3.74 9.27
CA LYS A 54 13.66 -3.58 10.09
C LYS A 54 14.68 -2.74 9.36
N ASN A 55 15.08 -1.62 9.96
CA ASN A 55 15.99 -0.64 9.37
C ASN A 55 15.52 -0.13 7.99
N ASP A 56 14.23 0.20 7.87
CA ASP A 56 13.61 0.71 6.63
C ASP A 56 13.71 -0.27 5.44
N VAL A 57 13.83 -1.56 5.77
CA VAL A 57 13.82 -2.69 4.83
C VAL A 57 12.60 -3.55 5.12
N LEU A 58 11.81 -3.79 4.07
CA LEU A 58 10.67 -4.69 4.08
C LEU A 58 11.11 -6.16 3.99
N TYR A 59 10.54 -6.99 4.85
CA TYR A 59 10.62 -8.44 4.79
C TYR A 59 9.20 -8.99 4.69
N ILE A 60 8.96 -9.84 3.69
CA ILE A 60 7.71 -10.58 3.54
C ILE A 60 8.05 -12.06 3.63
N ASN A 61 7.44 -12.76 4.60
CA ASN A 61 7.73 -14.16 4.92
C ASN A 61 9.24 -14.41 5.13
N GLY A 62 9.91 -13.49 5.84
CA GLY A 62 11.35 -13.53 6.11
C GLY A 62 12.26 -13.16 4.93
N LYS A 63 11.70 -12.92 3.73
CA LYS A 63 12.48 -12.56 2.54
C LYS A 63 12.52 -11.04 2.38
N LYS A 64 13.75 -10.50 2.32
CA LYS A 64 13.99 -9.10 1.97
C LYS A 64 13.32 -8.77 0.63
N THR A 65 12.53 -7.70 0.61
CA THR A 65 11.75 -7.29 -0.55
C THR A 65 12.05 -5.84 -0.90
N ASN A 66 12.26 -5.57 -2.20
CA ASN A 66 12.60 -4.24 -2.69
C ASN A 66 11.36 -3.39 -2.92
N GLU A 67 11.48 -2.10 -2.63
CA GLU A 67 10.41 -1.11 -2.79
C GLU A 67 10.88 0.08 -3.63
N PRO A 68 11.04 -0.11 -4.95
CA PRO A 68 11.59 0.93 -5.82
C PRO A 68 10.71 2.20 -5.86
N TYR A 69 9.40 2.08 -5.67
CA TYR A 69 8.46 3.21 -5.60
C TYR A 69 8.74 4.17 -4.42
N LEU A 70 9.53 3.75 -3.43
CA LEU A 70 9.94 4.63 -2.32
C LEU A 70 11.23 5.41 -2.59
N GLN A 71 11.95 5.16 -3.70
CA GLN A 71 13.21 5.86 -3.97
C GLN A 71 13.08 7.40 -3.98
N PRO A 72 12.04 7.99 -4.62
CA PRO A 72 11.85 9.46 -4.59
C PRO A 72 11.63 10.03 -3.19
N TYR A 73 11.14 9.20 -2.25
CA TYR A 73 10.91 9.57 -0.86
C TYR A 73 12.19 9.50 -0.05
N LYS A 74 12.94 8.41 -0.22
CA LYS A 74 14.24 8.19 0.44
C LYS A 74 15.24 9.26 0.05
N GLN A 75 15.24 9.72 -1.21
CA GLN A 75 16.10 10.82 -1.68
C GLN A 75 15.80 12.18 -1.03
N LYS A 76 14.55 12.41 -0.61
CA LYS A 76 14.14 13.66 0.04
C LYS A 76 14.28 13.63 1.57
N LEU A 77 14.63 12.48 2.13
CA LEU A 77 14.71 12.29 3.57
C LEU A 77 15.99 12.93 4.12
N ILE A 78 15.85 13.89 5.04
CA ILE A 78 16.98 14.51 5.75
C ILE A 78 17.27 13.68 7.00
N GLY A 79 17.89 12.51 6.79
CA GLY A 79 18.25 11.57 7.85
C GLY A 79 17.09 10.76 8.44
N GLY A 80 17.42 9.67 9.14
CA GLY A 80 16.44 8.76 9.73
C GLY A 80 15.96 7.65 8.80
N LYS A 81 14.81 7.05 9.13
CA LYS A 81 14.17 5.95 8.38
C LYS A 81 12.85 6.44 7.79
N LEU A 82 12.56 6.10 6.54
CA LEU A 82 11.27 6.44 5.92
C LEU A 82 10.13 5.62 6.55
N THR A 83 10.41 4.34 6.84
CA THR A 83 9.50 3.42 7.54
C THR A 83 10.17 2.97 8.83
N GLY A 84 9.49 3.21 9.96
CA GLY A 84 9.92 2.71 11.26
C GLY A 84 9.90 1.19 11.34
N ASP A 85 10.61 0.64 12.32
CA ASP A 85 10.68 -0.81 12.53
C ASP A 85 9.36 -1.29 13.15
N PHE A 86 8.85 -2.43 12.67
CA PHE A 86 7.68 -3.10 13.24
C PHE A 86 7.57 -4.53 12.73
N THR A 87 6.86 -5.38 13.46
CA THR A 87 6.29 -6.63 12.95
C THR A 87 4.78 -6.53 12.80
N LEU A 88 4.21 -7.35 11.92
CA LEU A 88 2.76 -7.43 11.75
C LEU A 88 2.05 -7.76 13.07
N GLU A 89 2.66 -8.64 13.87
CA GLU A 89 2.13 -9.08 15.16
C GLU A 89 2.09 -7.95 16.18
N GLU A 90 3.15 -7.14 16.27
CA GLU A 90 3.19 -5.97 17.16
C GLU A 90 2.09 -4.95 16.83
N LEU A 91 1.80 -4.73 15.54
CA LEU A 91 0.81 -3.74 15.11
C LEU A 91 -0.64 -4.23 15.18
N THR A 92 -0.86 -5.51 14.92
CA THR A 92 -2.22 -6.04 14.65
C THR A 92 -2.62 -7.18 15.58
N GLY A 93 -1.70 -7.69 16.40
CA GLY A 93 -1.89 -8.89 17.20
C GLY A 93 -1.97 -10.18 16.37
N LYS A 94 -1.68 -10.14 15.07
CA LYS A 94 -1.70 -11.31 14.16
C LYS A 94 -0.34 -11.53 13.51
N LYS A 95 0.17 -12.76 13.59
CA LYS A 95 1.42 -13.15 12.93
C LYS A 95 1.36 -13.10 11.41
N ARG A 96 0.18 -13.35 10.84
CA ARG A 96 -0.06 -13.39 9.40
C ARG A 96 -1.28 -12.56 9.03
N VAL A 97 -1.29 -12.02 7.82
CA VAL A 97 -2.50 -11.39 7.26
C VAL A 97 -3.62 -12.43 7.20
N PRO A 98 -4.80 -12.18 7.77
CA PRO A 98 -5.91 -13.14 7.75
C PRO A 98 -6.47 -13.39 6.34
N GLU A 99 -7.14 -14.53 6.16
CA GLU A 99 -7.89 -14.83 4.93
C GLU A 99 -8.96 -13.77 4.65
N GLY A 100 -9.08 -13.34 3.39
CA GLY A 100 -10.01 -12.30 2.96
C GLY A 100 -9.57 -10.86 3.27
N TYR A 101 -8.36 -10.68 3.80
CA TYR A 101 -7.80 -9.37 4.15
C TYR A 101 -6.48 -9.08 3.43
N ILE A 102 -6.15 -7.80 3.35
CA ILE A 102 -4.87 -7.29 2.86
C ILE A 102 -4.29 -6.30 3.86
N PHE A 103 -2.96 -6.13 3.82
CA PHE A 103 -2.24 -5.11 4.58
C PHE A 103 -1.71 -4.05 3.61
N VAL A 104 -2.12 -2.80 3.79
CA VAL A 104 -1.85 -1.71 2.84
C VAL A 104 -1.04 -0.60 3.50
N LEU A 105 -0.08 -0.04 2.76
CA LEU A 105 0.70 1.12 3.19
C LEU A 105 0.57 2.26 2.19
N GLY A 106 0.71 3.49 2.70
CA GLY A 106 0.90 4.63 1.81
C GLY A 106 2.36 4.78 1.41
N ASP A 107 2.62 5.18 0.18
CA ASP A 107 3.99 5.46 -0.28
C ASP A 107 4.60 6.66 0.47
N ASN A 108 3.76 7.64 0.86
CA ASN A 108 4.15 8.71 1.79
C ASN A 108 4.17 8.21 3.23
N ARG A 109 5.16 7.37 3.55
CA ARG A 109 5.22 6.61 4.80
C ARG A 109 5.11 7.45 6.05
N LEU A 110 5.73 8.62 6.09
CA LEU A 110 5.75 9.49 7.28
C LEU A 110 4.43 10.24 7.50
N SER A 111 3.58 10.36 6.48
CA SER A 111 2.33 11.13 6.54
C SER A 111 1.10 10.31 6.14
N SER A 112 1.23 8.97 6.14
CA SER A 112 0.15 8.09 5.71
C SER A 112 -0.51 7.42 6.91
N TRP A 113 -1.81 7.73 7.08
CA TRP A 113 -2.71 6.90 7.87
C TRP A 113 -3.09 5.66 7.03
N ASP A 114 -2.59 4.50 7.42
CA ASP A 114 -2.68 3.23 6.69
C ASP A 114 -2.74 2.03 7.66
N SER A 115 -2.52 0.80 7.19
CA SER A 115 -2.66 -0.42 8.01
C SER A 115 -1.77 -0.45 9.25
N ARG A 116 -0.74 0.42 9.34
CA ARG A 116 0.01 0.59 10.59
C ARG A 116 -0.80 1.18 11.74
N HIS A 117 -1.93 1.81 11.42
CA HIS A 117 -2.79 2.51 12.38
C HIS A 117 -4.18 1.88 12.49
N PHE A 118 -4.78 1.51 11.35
CA PHE A 118 -6.13 0.93 11.33
C PHE A 118 -6.18 -0.59 11.12
N GLY A 119 -5.02 -1.24 10.94
CA GLY A 119 -4.94 -2.68 10.70
C GLY A 119 -5.36 -3.09 9.29
N PHE A 120 -5.99 -4.27 9.17
CA PHE A 120 -6.24 -4.90 7.87
C PHE A 120 -7.44 -4.30 7.12
N VAL A 121 -7.40 -4.39 5.80
CA VAL A 121 -8.52 -4.02 4.90
C VAL A 121 -9.15 -5.28 4.34
N LYS A 122 -10.48 -5.40 4.37
CA LYS A 122 -11.16 -6.53 3.72
C LYS A 122 -11.06 -6.39 2.21
N ILE A 123 -10.79 -7.49 1.52
CA ILE A 123 -10.76 -7.50 0.05
C ILE A 123 -12.10 -7.08 -0.54
N SER A 124 -13.22 -7.38 0.13
CA SER A 124 -14.56 -6.94 -0.28
C SER A 124 -14.78 -5.42 -0.21
N GLN A 125 -13.92 -4.66 0.49
CA GLN A 125 -13.95 -3.20 0.49
C GLN A 125 -13.23 -2.60 -0.71
N VAL A 126 -12.46 -3.39 -1.46
CA VAL A 126 -11.70 -2.93 -2.62
C VAL A 126 -12.65 -2.63 -3.77
N VAL A 127 -12.64 -1.37 -4.20
CA VAL A 127 -13.39 -0.87 -5.35
C VAL A 127 -12.66 -1.19 -6.64
N GLY A 128 -11.33 -1.11 -6.61
CA GLY A 128 -10.56 -1.25 -7.82
C GLY A 128 -9.05 -1.16 -7.68
N LYS A 129 -8.36 -1.65 -8.71
CA LYS A 129 -6.93 -1.43 -8.91
C LYS A 129 -6.69 -0.20 -9.77
N VAL A 130 -5.71 0.60 -9.37
CA VAL A 130 -5.23 1.73 -10.16
C VAL A 130 -4.21 1.21 -11.17
N ASP A 131 -4.62 1.12 -12.44
CA ASP A 131 -3.76 0.61 -13.51
C ASP A 131 -2.94 1.74 -14.17
N LEU A 132 -3.51 2.96 -14.18
CA LEU A 132 -2.96 4.09 -14.90
C LEU A 132 -3.23 5.41 -14.17
N ARG A 133 -2.19 6.25 -14.08
CA ARG A 133 -2.33 7.70 -13.86
C ARG A 133 -2.10 8.38 -15.20
N TYR A 134 -3.09 9.12 -15.69
CA TYR A 134 -3.03 9.72 -17.03
C TYR A 134 -3.00 11.25 -17.04
N TRP A 135 -3.36 11.91 -15.93
CA TRP A 135 -3.30 13.37 -15.80
C TRP A 135 -2.64 13.82 -14.48
N PRO A 136 -1.78 14.86 -14.50
CA PRO A 136 -1.32 15.64 -15.66
C PRO A 136 -0.44 14.80 -16.62
N VAL A 137 -0.44 15.11 -17.92
CA VAL A 137 0.23 14.29 -18.96
C VAL A 137 1.72 14.08 -18.65
N GLN A 138 2.38 15.08 -18.06
CA GLN A 138 3.79 14.99 -17.65
C GLN A 138 4.02 13.95 -16.53
N GLN A 139 2.97 13.52 -15.85
CA GLN A 139 2.98 12.50 -14.79
C GLN A 139 2.37 11.17 -15.26
N PHE A 140 2.14 10.98 -16.57
CA PHE A 140 1.63 9.74 -17.14
C PHE A 140 2.47 8.55 -16.67
N SER A 141 1.83 7.54 -16.09
CA SER A 141 2.51 6.35 -15.60
C SER A 141 1.59 5.15 -15.53
N VAL A 142 2.12 4.00 -15.95
CA VAL A 142 1.48 2.68 -15.93
C VAL A 142 2.23 1.83 -14.90
N ARG A 143 1.51 1.20 -13.97
CA ARG A 143 2.08 0.30 -12.93
C ARG A 143 3.20 0.93 -12.09
N PHE A 144 2.89 2.02 -11.40
CA PHE A 144 3.79 2.74 -10.48
C PHE A 144 3.69 2.30 -9.03
#